data_AF-A0A9Q4IWV2-F1
#
_entry.id   AF-A0A9Q4IWV2-F1
#
_cell.length_a   1.000
_cell.length_b   1.000
_cell.length_c   1.000
_cell.angle_alpha   90.00
_cell.angle_beta   90.00
_cell.angle_gamma   90.00
#
_symmetry.space_group_name_H-M   'P 1'
#
loop_
_entity.id
_entity.type
_entity.pdbx_description
1 polymer ?
#
loop_
_entity_poly.entity_id
_entity_poly.type
_entity_poly.pdbx_seq_one_letter_code
_entity_poly.pdbx_strand_id
1 'polypeptide(L)'
;YSELFVSDEEAADRWFKCRLFFITLDEKSGAEKKTASFVLVQAADLRDAVGKLDEGMKGTMADYQIGAVTETAIVDVYPYGSTA
;
A
#
# COMPACT_ATOMS: atom_id res chain seq x y z
N TYR A 1 0.86 -9.13 3.51
CA TYR A 1 0.69 -7.82 2.85
C TYR A 1 -0.64 -7.86 2.14
N SER A 2 -1.53 -6.90 2.39
CA SER A 2 -2.93 -7.04 1.99
C SER A 2 -3.17 -6.67 0.53
N GLU A 3 -2.36 -5.76 -0.04
CA GLU A 3 -2.38 -5.41 -1.46
C GLU A 3 -0.95 -5.10 -1.93
N LEU A 4 -0.61 -5.53 -3.15
CA LEU A 4 0.73 -5.43 -3.72
C LEU A 4 0.59 -4.84 -5.14
N PHE A 5 1.09 -3.62 -5.33
CA PHE A 5 1.17 -2.95 -6.61
C PHE A 5 2.57 -3.17 -7.19
N VAL A 6 2.67 -4.17 -8.07
CA VAL A 6 3.85 -4.42 -8.88
C VAL A 6 3.82 -3.54 -10.12
N SER A 7 4.97 -3.00 -10.47
CA SER A 7 5.17 -2.26 -11.72
C SER A 7 6.07 -3.10 -12.63
N ASP A 8 5.70 -3.24 -13.90
CA ASP A 8 6.51 -3.98 -14.89
C ASP A 8 7.70 -3.15 -15.42
N GLU A 9 7.88 -1.92 -14.93
CA GLU A 9 8.97 -1.05 -15.35
C GLU A 9 10.31 -1.49 -14.75
N GLU A 10 11.34 -1.65 -15.58
CA GLU A 10 12.73 -1.91 -15.14
C GLU A 10 13.26 -0.86 -14.15
N ALA A 11 12.74 0.36 -14.19
CA ALA A 11 13.12 1.42 -13.23
C ALA A 11 12.54 1.17 -11.83
N ALA A 12 11.52 0.32 -11.70
CA ALA A 12 10.86 0.00 -10.44
C ALA A 12 11.61 -1.10 -9.66
N ASP A 13 12.90 -0.87 -9.38
CA ASP A 13 13.73 -1.81 -8.61
C ASP A 13 13.51 -1.69 -7.09
N ARG A 14 12.77 -0.67 -6.64
CA ARG A 14 12.58 -0.37 -5.21
C ARG A 14 11.16 -0.63 -4.73
N TRP A 15 11.07 -1.05 -3.48
CA TRP A 15 9.82 -1.31 -2.80
C TRP A 15 9.51 -0.23 -1.78
N PHE A 16 8.34 0.38 -1.91
CA PHE A 16 7.82 1.37 -0.98
C PHE A 16 6.68 0.77 -0.20
N LYS A 17 6.80 0.80 1.13
CA LYS A 17 5.74 0.40 2.05
C LYS A 17 4.88 1.62 2.37
N CYS A 18 3.67 1.60 1.85
CA CYS A 18 2.64 2.60 2.08
C CYS A 18 1.69 2.09 3.16
N ARG A 19 1.63 2.80 4.28
CA ARG A 19 0.65 2.58 5.34
C ARG A 19 -0.53 3.50 5.10
N LEU A 20 -1.67 2.91 4.77
CA LEU A 20 -2.95 3.59 4.59
C LEU A 20 -3.82 3.34 5.82
N PHE A 21 -4.66 4.31 6.15
CA PHE A 21 -5.70 4.20 7.16
C PHE A 21 -7.04 4.42 6.49
N PHE A 22 -7.79 3.34 6.30
CA PHE A 22 -9.18 3.42 5.85
C PHE A 22 -10.05 3.83 7.03
N ILE A 23 -10.72 4.96 6.89
CA ILE A 23 -11.64 5.48 7.89
C ILE A 23 -13.04 5.14 7.40
N THR A 24 -13.64 4.11 8.00
CA THR A 24 -15.03 3.77 7.73
C THR A 24 -15.88 4.21 8.91
N LEU A 25 -16.88 5.05 8.63
CA LEU A 25 -17.88 5.44 9.60
C LEU A 25 -18.97 4.37 9.64
N ASP A 26 -19.16 3.72 10.79
CA ASP A 26 -20.28 2.81 10.98
C ASP A 26 -21.55 3.62 11.29
N GLU A 27 -22.44 3.77 10.31
CA GLU A 27 -23.68 4.57 10.44
C GLU A 27 -24.62 4.06 11.54
N LYS A 28 -24.43 2.82 12.02
CA LYS A 28 -25.24 2.23 13.10
C LYS A 28 -24.80 2.64 14.50
N SER A 29 -23.50 2.81 14.71
CA SER A 29 -22.92 3.10 16.03
C SER A 29 -22.27 4.48 16.13
N GLY A 30 -22.09 5.19 15.01
CA GLY A 30 -21.31 6.43 14.95
C GLY A 30 -19.84 6.23 15.27
N ALA A 31 -19.37 4.98 15.37
CA ALA A 31 -17.99 4.67 15.67
C ALA A 31 -17.15 4.74 14.38
N GLU A 32 -16.13 5.58 14.40
CA GLU A 32 -15.11 5.63 13.37
C GLU A 32 -14.21 4.39 13.49
N LYS A 33 -14.27 3.47 12.52
CA LYS A 33 -13.30 2.38 12.39
C LYS A 33 -12.15 2.83 11.52
N LYS A 34 -10.97 2.91 12.13
CA LYS A 34 -9.71 3.15 11.42
C LYS A 34 -9.01 1.83 11.18
N THR A 35 -9.06 1.34 9.94
CA THR A 35 -8.38 0.11 9.53
C THR A 35 -7.06 0.48 8.89
N ALA A 36 -5.95 0.04 9.52
CA ALA A 36 -4.63 0.21 8.94
C ALA A 36 -4.39 -0.89 7.89
N SER A 37 -4.19 -0.47 6.64
CA SER A 37 -3.79 -1.33 5.53
C SER A 37 -2.35 -1.05 5.13
N PHE A 38 -1.62 -2.11 4.82
CA PHE A 38 -0.25 -2.02 4.33
C PHE A 38 -0.22 -2.42 2.87
N VAL A 39 0.19 -1.47 2.04
CA VAL A 39 0.34 -1.63 0.61
C VAL A 39 1.82 -1.55 0.26
N LEU A 40 2.27 -2.49 -0.55
CA LEU A 40 3.61 -2.46 -1.13
C LEU A 40 3.50 -1.97 -2.57
N VAL A 41 4.23 -0.91 -2.89
CA VAL A 41 4.28 -0.34 -4.24
C VAL A 41 5.70 -0.47 -4.75
N GLN A 42 5.85 -1.09 -5.91
CA GLN A 42 7.10 -1.17 -6.61
C GLN A 42 7.24 0.05 -7.52
N ALA A 43 8.27 0.87 -7.32
CA ALA A 43 8.47 2.12 -8.05
C ALA A 43 9.95 2.52 -8.09
N ALA A 44 10.30 3.46 -8.97
CA ALA A 44 11.67 3.97 -9.07
C ALA A 44 12.01 4.93 -7.91
N ASP A 45 11.05 5.79 -7.56
CA ASP A 45 11.21 6.87 -6.58
C ASP A 45 9.96 7.00 -5.72
N LEU A 46 10.10 7.67 -4.57
CA LEU A 46 8.99 7.91 -3.64
C LEU A 46 7.83 8.69 -4.30
N ARG A 47 8.13 9.57 -5.25
CA ARG A 47 7.11 10.30 -6.03
C ARG A 47 6.29 9.37 -6.92
N ASP A 48 6.96 8.44 -7.58
CA ASP A 48 6.35 7.48 -8.48
C ASP A 48 5.50 6.46 -7.70
N ALA A 49 6.02 6.02 -6.55
CA ALA A 49 5.28 5.18 -5.60
C ALA A 49 3.98 5.84 -5.12
N VAL A 50 4.03 7.13 -4.78
CA VAL A 50 2.84 7.88 -4.37
C VAL A 50 1.85 8.04 -5.53
N GLY A 51 2.33 8.29 -6.76
CA GLY A 51 1.47 8.38 -7.94
C GLY A 51 0.73 7.07 -8.24
N LYS A 52 1.44 5.94 -8.21
CA LYS A 52 0.86 4.60 -8.39
C LYS A 52 -0.10 4.23 -7.27
N LEU A 53 0.23 4.60 -6.03
CA LEU A 53 -0.67 4.43 -4.89
C LEU A 53 -1.97 5.24 -5.07
N ASP A 54 -1.85 6.51 -5.50
CA ASP A 54 -3.00 7.40 -5.72
C ASP A 54 -3.91 6.86 -6.84
N GLU A 55 -3.32 6.37 -7.94
CA GLU A 55 -4.07 5.75 -9.04
C GLU A 55 -4.78 4.46 -8.59
N GLY A 56 -4.10 3.62 -7.80
CA GLY A 56 -4.71 2.41 -7.22
C GLY A 56 -5.83 2.72 -6.22
N MET A 57 -5.67 3.78 -5.43
CA MET A 57 -6.67 4.19 -4.44
C MET A 57 -7.84 4.99 -5.02
N LYS A 58 -7.67 5.67 -6.17
CA LYS A 58 -8.76 6.36 -6.89
C LYS A 58 -9.94 5.45 -7.25
N GLY A 59 -9.72 4.14 -7.33
CA GLY A 59 -10.79 3.16 -7.55
C GLY A 59 -11.67 2.89 -6.33
N THR A 60 -11.24 3.30 -5.13
CA THR A 60 -11.93 2.96 -3.88
C THR A 60 -12.72 4.17 -3.36
N MET A 61 -14.04 4.05 -3.24
CA MET A 61 -14.92 5.11 -2.69
C MET A 61 -14.81 5.30 -1.16
N ALA A 62 -13.81 4.72 -0.51
CA ALA A 62 -13.63 4.81 0.93
C ALA A 62 -12.68 5.94 1.28
N ASP A 63 -12.99 6.71 2.34
CA ASP A 63 -12.05 7.65 2.92
C ASP A 63 -10.79 6.90 3.37
N TYR A 64 -9.67 7.24 2.75
CA TYR A 64 -8.35 6.73 3.10
C TYR A 64 -7.44 7.89 3.47
N GLN A 65 -6.58 7.65 4.45
CA GLN A 65 -5.55 8.59 4.84
C GLN A 65 -4.20 7.91 4.73
N ILE A 66 -3.27 8.52 3.99
CA ILE A 66 -1.89 8.05 3.94
C ILE A 66 -1.25 8.37 5.29
N GLY A 67 -0.93 7.32 6.04
CA GLY A 67 -0.29 7.43 7.34
C GLY A 67 1.23 7.57 7.24
N ALA A 68 1.85 6.78 6.38
CA ALA A 68 3.28 6.83 6.13
C ALA A 68 3.61 6.19 4.79
N VAL A 69 4.60 6.74 4.10
CA VAL A 69 5.25 6.09 2.96
C VAL A 69 6.71 5.94 3.34
N THR A 70 7.23 4.72 3.30
CA THR A 70 8.61 4.44 3.68
C THR A 70 9.23 3.59 2.59
N GLU A 71 10.34 4.06 2.02
CA GLU A 71 11.18 3.23 1.16
C GLU A 71 11.71 2.07 1.99
N THR A 72 11.56 0.87 1.47
CA THR A 72 12.09 -0.33 2.12
C THR A 72 13.19 -0.89 1.24
N ALA A 73 14.32 -1.23 1.86
CA ALA A 73 15.34 -2.04 1.22
C ALA A 73 14.90 -3.52 1.18
N ILE A 74 13.67 -3.78 0.72
CA ILE A 74 13.25 -5.13 0.36
C ILE A 74 13.97 -5.42 -0.96
N VAL A 75 15.13 -6.05 -0.85
CA VAL A 75 15.93 -6.52 -1.99
C VAL A 75 15.54 -7.94 -2.40
N ASP A 76 14.84 -8.67 -1.52
CA ASP A 76 14.42 -10.04 -1.79
C ASP A 76 13.13 -10.35 -1.00
N VAL A 77 12.02 -10.56 -1.73
CA VAL A 77 10.79 -11.11 -1.14
C VAL A 77 10.96 -12.62 -1.17
N TYR A 78 11.34 -13.22 -0.05
CA TYR A 78 11.21 -14.67 0.15
C TYR A 78 9.76 -14.97 0.54
N PRO A 79 8.89 -15.49 -0.36
CA PRO A 79 7.63 -16.07 0.08
C PRO A 79 7.96 -17.29 0.95
N TYR A 80 7.76 -17.18 2.26
CA TYR A 80 7.77 -18.34 3.15
C TYR A 80 6.53 -19.18 2.84
N GLY A 81 6.68 -20.05 1.85
CA GLY A 81 5.69 -20.95 1.31
C GLY A 81 6.36 -22.16 0.66
N SER A 82 7.37 -22.73 1.30
CA SER A 82 7.83 -24.09 1.02
C SER A 82 8.11 -24.79 2.33
N THR A 83 7.03 -25.12 3.04
CA THR A 83 7.02 -26.37 3.79
C THR A 83 6.82 -27.47 2.76
N ALA A 84 7.82 -28.34 2.69
CA ALA A 84 7.94 -29.51 1.82
C ALA A 84 6.76 -30.48 1.92
#